data_AF-A0A318CG41-F1
#
_entry.id   AF-A0A318CG41-F1
#
_cell.length_a   1.000
_cell.length_b   1.000
_cell.length_c   1.000
_cell.angle_alpha   90.00
_cell.angle_beta   90.00
_cell.angle_gamma   90.00
#
_symmetry.space_group_name_H-M   'P 1'
#
loop_
_entity.id
_entity.type
_entity.pdbx_description
1 polymer ?
#
loop_
_entity_poly.entity_id
_entity_poly.type
_entity_poly.pdbx_seq_one_letter_code
_entity_poly.pdbx_strand_id
1 'polypeptide(L)'
;MCIIGAYAINSSVFDVLIMAIFGLIGLVMRRKGYSVVPMVLGIVLGSLMDANFRRAVSLASAGDNLIISMFSRPISLILIAFILISLFSNFEFVKTGVRKLFSRGSDKGQEE
;
A
#
# COMPACT_ATOMS: atom_id res chain seq x y z
N MET A 1 -23.40 26.08 -6.98
CA MET A 1 -22.65 26.23 -8.24
C MET A 1 -22.06 24.92 -8.75
N CYS A 2 -21.41 24.07 -7.94
CA CYS A 2 -20.86 22.79 -8.44
C CYS A 2 -21.91 21.74 -8.90
N ILE A 3 -23.13 21.75 -8.35
CA ILE A 3 -24.21 20.82 -8.75
C ILE A 3 -24.68 21.05 -10.20
N ILE A 4 -24.76 22.31 -10.61
CA ILE A 4 -25.13 22.68 -12.00
C ILE A 4 -24.00 22.33 -12.97
N GLY A 5 -22.74 22.46 -12.55
CA GLY A 5 -21.57 22.00 -13.32
C GLY A 5 -21.48 20.48 -13.47
N ALA A 6 -21.77 19.71 -12.42
CA ALA A 6 -21.77 18.24 -12.49
C ALA A 6 -22.92 17.68 -13.35
N TYR A 7 -24.10 18.31 -13.29
CA TYR A 7 -25.24 17.93 -14.13
C TYR A 7 -25.01 18.28 -15.62
N ALA A 8 -24.32 19.38 -15.92
CA ALA A 8 -24.06 19.80 -17.30
C ALA A 8 -23.06 18.90 -18.07
N ILE A 9 -22.19 18.15 -17.38
CA ILE A 9 -21.13 17.35 -18.03
C ILE A 9 -21.67 16.03 -18.56
N ASN A 10 -22.54 15.35 -17.81
CA ASN A 10 -23.00 14.00 -18.17
C ASN A 10 -24.53 13.85 -18.19
N SER A 11 -25.29 14.90 -17.86
CA SER A 11 -26.76 14.90 -17.73
C SER A 11 -27.33 13.74 -16.88
N SER A 12 -26.48 13.13 -16.05
CA SER A 12 -26.78 11.92 -15.30
C SER A 12 -26.92 12.25 -13.82
N VAL A 13 -28.08 11.90 -13.26
CA VAL A 13 -28.38 12.05 -11.83
C VAL A 13 -27.43 11.24 -10.94
N PHE A 14 -26.76 10.21 -11.49
CA PHE A 14 -25.84 9.37 -10.76
C PHE A 14 -24.54 10.09 -10.38
N ASP A 15 -23.98 10.90 -11.29
CA ASP A 15 -22.75 11.67 -11.01
C ASP A 15 -23.02 12.76 -9.96
N VAL A 16 -24.22 13.34 -9.99
CA VAL A 16 -24.69 14.30 -8.97
C VAL A 16 -24.79 13.62 -7.60
N LEU A 17 -25.29 12.39 -7.55
CA LEU A 17 -25.38 11.62 -6.31
C LEU A 17 -23.98 11.29 -5.74
N ILE A 18 -23.05 10.82 -6.58
CA ILE A 18 -21.66 10.55 -6.15
C ILE A 18 -20.99 11.84 -5.67
N MET A 19 -21.14 12.95 -6.40
CA MET A 19 -20.60 14.24 -6.01
C MET A 19 -21.16 14.70 -4.66
N ALA A 20 -22.47 14.52 -4.41
CA ALA A 20 -23.10 14.86 -3.15
C ALA A 20 -22.55 14.03 -1.98
N ILE A 21 -22.37 12.72 -2.18
CA ILE A 21 -21.82 11.80 -1.17
C ILE A 21 -20.37 12.17 -0.84
N PHE A 22 -19.50 12.33 -1.85
CA PHE A 22 -18.11 12.72 -1.63
C PHE A 22 -17.98 14.13 -1.05
N GLY A 23 -18.85 15.06 -1.42
CA GLY A 23 -18.93 16.39 -0.82
C GLY A 23 -19.29 16.34 0.67
N LEU A 24 -20.23 15.47 1.06
CA LEU A 24 -20.60 15.25 2.46
C LEU A 24 -19.44 14.62 3.25
N ILE A 25 -18.77 13.62 2.69
CA ILE A 25 -17.58 12.99 3.29
C ILE A 25 -16.48 14.03 3.52
N GLY A 26 -16.19 14.87 2.52
CA GLY A 26 -15.22 15.96 2.65
C GLY A 26 -15.58 16.98 3.74
N LEU A 27 -16.88 17.28 3.90
CA LEU A 27 -17.35 18.16 4.97
C LEU A 27 -17.14 17.55 6.36
N VAL A 28 -17.40 16.25 6.52
CA VAL A 28 -17.14 15.50 7.76
C VAL A 28 -15.64 15.46 8.07
N MET A 29 -14.79 15.23 7.06
CA MET A 29 -13.35 15.22 7.23
C MET A 29 -12.81 16.60 7.64
N ARG A 30 -13.36 17.68 7.08
CA ARG A 30 -13.02 19.05 7.48
C ARG A 30 -13.46 19.34 8.93
N ARG A 31 -14.63 18.85 9.35
CA ARG A 31 -15.11 18.98 10.75
C ARG A 31 -14.21 18.26 11.76
N LYS A 32 -13.61 17.14 11.37
CA LYS A 32 -12.67 16.38 12.22
C LYS A 32 -11.22 16.89 12.18
N GLY A 33 -10.95 17.99 11.46
CA GLY A 33 -9.62 18.60 11.41
C GLY A 33 -8.57 17.77 10.66
N TYR A 34 -8.99 16.86 9.77
CA TYR A 34 -8.04 16.13 8.94
C TYR A 34 -7.36 17.11 7.98
N SER A 35 -6.03 17.10 7.97
CA SER A 35 -5.23 17.87 7.01
C SER A 35 -5.58 17.48 5.58
N VAL A 36 -5.56 18.46 4.67
CA VAL A 36 -5.78 18.24 3.23
C VAL A 36 -4.66 17.39 2.62
N VAL A 37 -3.46 17.43 3.22
CA VAL A 37 -2.26 16.72 2.76
C VAL A 37 -2.45 15.21 2.61
N PRO A 38 -2.88 14.43 3.63
CA PRO A 38 -3.13 12.99 3.49
C PRO A 38 -4.24 12.67 2.48
N MET A 39 -5.21 13.56 2.28
CA MET A 39 -6.26 13.37 1.29
C MET A 39 -5.69 13.43 -0.14
N VAL A 40 -4.82 14.41 -0.42
CA VAL A 40 -4.13 14.52 -1.72
C VAL A 40 -3.15 13.36 -1.92
N LEU A 41 -2.39 12.99 -0.89
CA LEU A 41 -1.50 11.83 -0.95
C LEU A 41 -2.26 10.53 -1.24
N GLY A 42 -3.42 10.31 -0.62
CA GLY A 42 -4.26 9.15 -0.91
C GLY A 42 -4.74 9.11 -2.35
N ILE A 43 -5.12 10.27 -2.92
CA ILE A 43 -5.55 10.37 -4.32
C ILE A 43 -4.40 10.05 -5.29
N VAL A 44 -3.21 10.61 -5.05
CA VAL A 44 -2.03 10.37 -5.89
C VAL A 44 -1.53 8.93 -5.75
N LEU A 45 -1.51 8.39 -4.53
CA LEU A 45 -1.14 7.00 -4.28
C LEU A 45 -2.15 6.04 -4.91
N GLY A 46 -3.44 6.38 -4.91
CA GLY A 46 -4.48 5.58 -5.54
C GLY A 46 -4.28 5.46 -7.05
N SER A 47 -4.02 6.57 -7.75
CA SER A 47 -3.75 6.54 -9.19
C SER A 47 -2.45 5.80 -9.53
N LEU A 48 -1.43 5.98 -8.69
CA LEU A 48 -0.18 5.25 -8.82
C LEU A 48 -0.36 3.75 -8.58
N MET A 49 -1.20 3.38 -7.60
CA MET A 49 -1.53 1.99 -7.32
C MET A 49 -2.26 1.35 -8.50
N ASP A 50 -3.26 2.00 -9.09
CA ASP A 50 -3.99 1.46 -10.25
C ASP A 50 -3.06 1.27 -11.45
N ALA A 51 -2.20 2.26 -11.73
CA ALA A 51 -1.22 2.17 -12.81
C ALA A 51 -0.22 1.02 -12.60
N ASN A 52 0.30 0.85 -11.38
CA ASN A 52 1.20 -0.25 -11.06
C ASN A 52 0.48 -1.60 -11.04
N PHE A 53 -0.78 -1.64 -10.60
CA PHE A 53 -1.59 -2.85 -10.60
C PHE A 53 -1.88 -3.33 -12.02
N ARG A 54 -2.34 -2.43 -12.92
CA ARG A 54 -2.51 -2.75 -14.34
C ARG A 54 -1.21 -3.18 -14.99
N ARG A 55 -0.09 -2.52 -14.67
CA ARG A 55 1.23 -2.90 -15.17
C ARG A 55 1.62 -4.30 -14.69
N ALA A 56 1.42 -4.60 -13.40
CA ALA A 56 1.70 -5.92 -12.84
C ALA A 56 0.85 -7.00 -13.51
N VAL A 57 -0.46 -6.75 -13.70
CA VAL A 57 -1.37 -7.67 -14.40
C VAL A 57 -0.98 -7.84 -15.87
N SER A 58 -0.62 -6.77 -16.57
CA SER A 58 -0.17 -6.84 -17.96
C SER A 58 1.12 -7.65 -18.12
N LEU A 59 2.11 -7.46 -17.22
CA LEU A 59 3.32 -8.27 -17.19
C LEU A 59 3.02 -9.74 -16.83
N ALA A 60 2.07 -9.97 -15.92
CA ALA A 60 1.65 -11.31 -15.54
C ALA A 60 0.87 -12.03 -16.65
N SER A 61 0.14 -11.30 -17.50
CA SER A 61 -0.64 -11.86 -18.61
C SER A 61 0.24 -12.30 -19.80
N ALA A 62 1.48 -11.81 -19.88
CA ALA A 62 2.42 -12.14 -20.96
C ALA A 62 3.21 -13.44 -20.71
N GLY A 63 3.14 -14.03 -19.51
CA GLY A 63 3.70 -15.33 -19.21
C GLY A 63 2.59 -16.25 -18.72
N ASP A 64 2.48 -17.44 -19.31
CA ASP A 64 1.37 -18.40 -19.14
C ASP A 64 0.94 -18.72 -17.70
N ASN A 65 1.68 -18.31 -16.67
CA ASN A 65 1.38 -18.60 -15.28
C ASN A 65 1.83 -17.48 -14.33
N LEU A 66 0.85 -16.78 -13.73
CA LEU A 66 1.01 -15.68 -12.78
C LEU A 66 1.94 -16.00 -11.60
N ILE A 67 1.87 -17.24 -11.11
CA ILE A 67 2.65 -17.70 -9.95
C ILE A 67 4.10 -18.01 -10.35
N ILE A 68 4.30 -18.58 -11.55
CA ILE A 68 5.62 -19.02 -12.01
C ILE A 68 6.45 -17.81 -12.48
N SER A 69 5.84 -16.80 -13.12
CA SER A 69 6.56 -15.58 -13.51
C SER A 69 7.02 -14.74 -12.32
N MET A 70 6.23 -14.69 -11.23
CA MET A 70 6.61 -14.05 -9.97
C MET A 70 7.73 -14.81 -9.24
N PHE A 71 7.74 -16.14 -9.29
CA PHE A 71 8.79 -16.98 -8.67
C PHE A 71 10.05 -17.16 -9.53
N SER A 72 9.93 -17.04 -10.86
CA SER A 72 11.05 -17.22 -11.79
C SER A 72 11.99 -16.02 -11.84
N ARG A 73 11.58 -14.86 -11.30
CA ARG A 73 12.45 -13.69 -11.19
C ARG A 73 13.15 -13.68 -9.82
N PRO A 74 14.44 -14.06 -9.73
CA PRO A 74 15.16 -14.17 -8.46
C PRO A 74 15.16 -12.87 -7.65
N ILE A 75 15.07 -11.73 -8.33
CA ILE A 75 15.01 -10.40 -7.71
C ILE A 75 13.70 -10.21 -6.91
N SER A 76 12.56 -10.73 -7.39
CA SER A 76 11.28 -10.60 -6.68
C SER A 76 11.26 -11.42 -5.40
N LEU A 77 11.88 -12.61 -5.44
CA LEU A 77 11.99 -13.51 -4.29
C LEU A 77 12.87 -12.91 -3.20
N ILE A 78 14.00 -12.30 -3.57
CA ILE A 78 14.87 -11.57 -2.64
C ILE A 78 14.14 -10.39 -2.01
N LEU A 79 13.39 -9.61 -2.79
CA LEU A 79 12.64 -8.46 -2.29
C LEU A 79 11.53 -8.86 -1.32
N ILE A 80 10.76 -9.91 -1.65
CA ILE A 80 9.71 -10.47 -0.76
C ILE A 80 10.35 -10.98 0.53
N ALA A 81 11.47 -11.71 0.45
CA ALA A 81 12.20 -12.16 1.63
C ALA A 81 12.65 -10.99 2.51
N PHE A 82 13.14 -9.90 1.90
CA PHE A 82 13.56 -8.69 2.60
C PHE A 82 12.38 -7.97 3.28
N ILE A 83 11.22 -7.89 2.61
CA ILE A 83 9.99 -7.33 3.18
C ILE A 83 9.52 -8.15 4.38
N LEU A 84 9.53 -9.49 4.27
CA LEU A 84 9.16 -10.38 5.38
C LEU A 84 10.13 -10.23 6.55
N ILE A 85 11.44 -10.18 6.31
CA ILE A 85 12.44 -9.94 7.35
C ILE A 85 12.23 -8.58 8.02
N SER A 86 11.95 -7.54 7.24
CA SER A 86 11.71 -6.19 7.76
C SER A 86 10.43 -6.11 8.59
N LEU A 87 9.32 -6.69 8.12
CA LEU A 87 8.06 -6.76 8.87
C LEU A 87 8.21 -7.59 10.15
N PHE A 88 8.92 -8.71 10.09
CA PHE A 88 9.18 -9.55 11.25
C PHE A 88 10.06 -8.79 12.26
N SER A 89 11.15 -8.17 11.81
CA SER A 89 12.05 -7.35 12.65
C SER A 89 11.34 -6.14 13.29
N ASN A 90 10.36 -5.55 12.60
CA ASN A 90 9.61 -4.39 13.09
C ASN A 90 8.53 -4.76 14.12
N PHE A 91 8.06 -6.01 14.16
CA PHE A 91 7.18 -6.47 15.23
C PHE A 91 7.99 -6.50 16.54
N GLU A 92 7.57 -5.72 17.55
CA GLU A 92 8.17 -5.68 18.91
C GLU A 92 8.32 -7.09 19.56
N PHE A 93 7.61 -8.09 19.02
CA PHE A 93 7.69 -9.49 19.40
C PHE A 93 9.00 -10.19 18.97
N VAL A 94 9.58 -9.79 17.85
CA VAL A 94 10.81 -10.40 17.29
C VAL A 94 12.05 -9.77 17.89
N LYS A 95 12.01 -8.47 18.22
CA LYS A 95 13.08 -7.78 18.97
C LYS A 95 13.35 -8.46 20.31
N THR A 96 12.31 -8.97 20.97
CA THR A 96 12.41 -9.74 22.22
C THR A 96 13.02 -11.15 22.02
N GLY A 97 12.75 -11.81 20.88
CA GLY A 97 13.30 -13.13 20.55
C GLY A 97 14.75 -13.10 20.03
N VAL A 98 15.07 -12.16 19.14
CA VAL A 98 16.41 -11.98 18.54
C VAL A 98 17.42 -11.49 19.58
N ARG A 99 17.01 -10.61 20.51
CA ARG A 99 17.85 -10.20 21.65
C ARG A 99 18.25 -11.39 22.54
N LYS A 100 17.37 -12.40 22.64
CA LYS A 100 17.61 -13.62 23.42
C LYS A 100 18.58 -14.59 22.72
N LEU A 101 18.64 -14.57 21.40
CA LEU A 101 19.58 -15.38 20.61
C LEU A 101 20.95 -14.69 20.46
N PHE A 102 20.99 -13.37 20.33
CA PHE A 102 22.24 -12.60 20.25
C PHE A 102 23.00 -12.51 21.58
N SER A 103 22.34 -12.76 22.72
CA SER A 103 23.00 -12.85 24.04
C SER A 103 23.69 -14.20 24.33
N ARG A 104 23.62 -15.19 23.43
CA ARG A 104 24.26 -16.51 23.62
C ARG A 104 25.47 -16.76 22.72
N GLY A 105 25.83 -15.81 21.85
CA GLY A 105 26.97 -15.93 20.94
C GLY A 105 28.29 -15.34 21.45
N SER A 106 28.26 -14.56 22.54
CA SER A 106 29.44 -13.89 23.11
C SER A 106 29.91 -14.58 24.40
N ASP A 107 29.97 -15.91 24.40
CA ASP A 107 30.49 -16.69 25.54
C ASP A 107 31.31 -17.93 25.09
N LYS A 108 31.72 -17.99 23.81
CA LYS A 108 32.48 -19.11 23.26
C LYS A 108 33.79 -18.70 22.58
N GLY A 109 34.46 -17.69 23.14
CA GLY A 109 35.74 -17.19 22.63
C GLY A 109 36.76 -16.85 23.72
N GLN A 110 36.58 -17.34 24.95
CA GLN A 110 37.52 -17.06 26.05
C GLN A 110 38.00 -18.26 26.86
N GLU A 111 37.72 -19.50 26.43
CA GLU A 111 38.40 -20.69 26.97
C GLU A 111 38.66 -21.67 25.82
N GLU A 112 39.83 -21.51 25.17
CA GLU A 112 40.82 -22.54 24.80
C GLU A 112 41.85 -21.97 23.81
#